data_AF-A0A7R9ZQK0-F1
#
_entry.id   AF-A0A7R9ZQK0-F1
#
_cell.length_a   1.000
_cell.length_b   1.000
_cell.length_c   1.000
_cell.angle_alpha   90.00
_cell.angle_beta   90.00
_cell.angle_gamma   90.00
#
_symmetry.space_group_name_H-M   'P 1'
#
loop_
_entity.id
_entity.type
_entity.pdbx_description
1 polymer ?
#
loop_
_entity_poly.entity_id
_entity_poly.type
_entity_poly.pdbx_seq_one_letter_code
_entity_poly.pdbx_strand_id
1 'polypeptide(L)'
;EIQYALNSYGITQQTLPFESDGVLKPGLFDRRLRELHDQEHAEEEAHARVLGDLTPYPLEHDVVLGRGSPYQKFPGNVQLQHLVEASKPDHDRASSRVAKTAISVNVVKKMQQLHNTRFLKRDKSEIGWYVVDDDIAREKVAMGFRNLARKGRTN
;
A
#
# COMPACT_ATOMS: atom_id res chain seq x y z
N GLU A 1 -33.58 13.40 24.29
CA GLU A 1 -33.09 12.05 23.98
C GLU A 1 -31.88 12.04 23.03
N ILE A 2 -31.98 12.65 21.84
CA ILE A 2 -30.91 12.68 20.81
C ILE A 2 -29.57 13.24 21.35
N GLN A 3 -29.62 14.28 22.17
CA GLN A 3 -28.40 14.93 22.67
C GLN A 3 -27.57 14.08 23.64
N TYR A 4 -28.23 13.22 24.43
CA TYR A 4 -27.53 12.26 25.29
C TYR A 4 -26.91 11.13 24.46
N ALA A 5 -27.58 10.69 23.39
CA ALA A 5 -27.03 9.71 22.46
C ALA A 5 -25.80 10.26 21.73
N LEU A 6 -25.84 11.47 21.19
CA LEU A 6 -24.69 12.10 20.50
C LEU A 6 -23.48 12.28 21.43
N ASN A 7 -23.72 12.69 22.69
CA ASN A 7 -22.66 12.77 23.69
C ASN A 7 -22.02 11.41 24.00
N SER A 8 -22.79 10.32 23.99
CA SER A 8 -22.24 8.97 24.19
C SER A 8 -21.31 8.52 23.05
N TYR A 9 -21.48 9.08 21.85
CA TYR A 9 -20.57 8.91 20.72
C TYR A 9 -19.46 9.98 20.66
N GLY A 10 -19.33 10.82 21.70
CA GLY A 10 -18.30 11.87 21.79
C GLY A 10 -18.60 13.12 20.95
N ILE A 11 -19.78 13.22 20.36
CA ILE A 11 -20.21 14.37 19.56
C ILE A 11 -20.94 15.34 20.49
N THR A 12 -20.19 16.31 21.03
CA THR A 12 -20.75 17.34 21.91
C THR A 12 -21.41 18.46 21.10
N GLN A 13 -22.33 19.23 21.69
CA GLN A 13 -22.97 20.33 20.96
C GLN A 13 -21.98 21.36 20.40
N GLN A 14 -20.81 21.52 21.02
CA GLN A 14 -19.73 22.39 20.53
C GLN A 14 -19.07 21.87 19.24
N THR A 15 -19.26 20.59 18.93
CA THR A 15 -18.74 19.93 17.72
C THR A 15 -19.77 19.85 16.59
N LEU A 16 -20.99 20.36 16.79
CA LEU A 16 -22.04 20.38 15.77
C LEU A 16 -22.00 21.70 14.97
N PRO A 17 -22.32 21.68 13.66
CA PRO A 17 -22.23 22.85 12.79
C PRO A 17 -23.39 23.85 12.94
N PHE A 18 -24.26 23.70 13.94
CA PHE A 18 -25.42 24.55 14.18
C PHE A 18 -25.55 24.89 15.67
N GLU A 19 -26.07 26.09 15.98
CA GLU A 19 -26.52 26.42 17.33
C GLU A 19 -27.95 25.89 17.58
N SER A 20 -28.42 25.93 18.82
CA SER A 20 -29.75 25.43 19.21
C SER A 20 -30.93 26.13 18.50
N ASP A 21 -30.65 27.23 17.79
CA ASP A 21 -31.58 27.99 16.96
C ASP A 21 -31.68 27.47 15.51
N GLY A 22 -30.89 26.45 15.14
CA GLY A 22 -30.87 25.86 13.80
C GLY A 22 -30.05 26.64 12.77
N VAL A 23 -29.30 27.67 13.18
CA VAL A 23 -28.47 28.46 12.28
C VAL A 23 -27.11 27.79 12.10
N LEU A 24 -26.79 27.41 10.86
CA LEU A 24 -25.49 26.85 10.49
C LEU A 24 -24.41 27.93 10.58
N LYS A 25 -23.27 27.62 11.21
CA LYS A 25 -22.04 28.44 11.17
C LYS A 25 -21.03 27.82 10.20
N PRO A 26 -21.09 28.11 8.89
CA PRO A 26 -20.20 27.52 7.88
C PRO A 26 -18.71 27.72 8.21
N GLY A 27 -18.33 28.90 8.73
CA GLY A 27 -16.95 29.27 9.04
C GLY A 27 -16.18 28.34 9.98
N LEU A 28 -16.87 27.61 10.87
CA LEU A 28 -16.24 26.69 11.83
C LEU A 28 -15.69 25.42 11.16
N PHE A 29 -16.29 25.01 10.05
CA PHE A 29 -15.92 23.79 9.32
C PHE A 29 -15.36 24.06 7.94
N ASP A 30 -15.42 25.30 7.45
CA ASP A 30 -14.87 25.71 6.16
C ASP A 30 -13.41 25.26 5.96
N ARG A 31 -12.57 25.33 7.00
CA ARG A 31 -11.19 24.83 6.93
C ARG A 31 -11.16 23.32 6.72
N ARG A 32 -11.96 22.58 7.48
CA ARG A 32 -12.02 21.11 7.42
C ARG A 32 -12.62 20.62 6.10
N LEU A 33 -13.61 21.32 5.58
CA LEU A 33 -14.24 21.00 4.31
C LEU A 33 -13.28 21.25 3.14
N ARG A 34 -12.51 22.34 3.19
CA ARG A 34 -11.40 22.58 2.25
C ARG A 34 -10.35 21.48 2.32
N GLU A 35 -9.90 21.11 3.52
CA GLU A 35 -8.94 20.01 3.70
C GLU A 35 -9.45 18.68 3.09
N LEU A 36 -10.75 18.38 3.22
CA LEU A 36 -11.35 17.18 2.66
C LEU A 36 -11.45 17.26 1.13
N HIS A 37 -11.91 18.38 0.56
CA HIS A 37 -11.94 18.55 -0.89
C HIS A 37 -10.54 18.55 -1.51
N ASP A 38 -9.54 19.14 -0.85
CA ASP A 38 -8.14 19.10 -1.29
C ASP A 38 -7.60 17.66 -1.26
N GLN A 39 -7.97 16.87 -0.24
CA GLN A 39 -7.64 15.44 -0.18
C GLN A 39 -8.32 14.66 -1.31
N GLU A 40 -9.61 14.87 -1.53
CA GLU A 40 -10.38 14.21 -2.59
C GLU A 40 -9.80 14.55 -3.97
N HIS A 41 -9.52 15.82 -4.27
CA HIS A 41 -8.90 16.24 -5.52
C HIS A 41 -7.48 15.69 -5.69
N ALA A 42 -6.66 15.68 -4.63
CA ALA A 42 -5.32 15.08 -4.70
C ALA A 42 -5.39 13.57 -4.96
N GLU A 43 -6.37 12.87 -4.37
CA GLU A 43 -6.64 11.46 -4.62
C GLU A 43 -7.15 11.22 -6.06
N GLU A 44 -8.03 12.08 -6.57
CA GLU A 44 -8.54 12.03 -7.94
C GLU A 44 -7.44 12.30 -8.98
N GLU A 45 -6.60 13.33 -8.78
CA GLU A 45 -5.46 13.61 -9.65
C GLU A 45 -4.44 12.47 -9.65
N ALA A 46 -4.16 11.90 -8.47
CA ALA A 46 -3.31 10.73 -8.36
C ALA A 46 -3.92 9.53 -9.11
N HIS A 47 -5.22 9.29 -8.97
CA HIS A 47 -5.93 8.23 -9.67
C HIS A 47 -5.95 8.44 -11.20
N ALA A 48 -6.16 9.67 -11.66
CA ALA A 48 -6.14 10.02 -13.09
C ALA A 48 -4.75 9.84 -13.71
N ARG A 49 -3.67 10.20 -12.99
CA ARG A 49 -2.30 9.92 -13.43
C ARG A 49 -2.04 8.41 -13.55
N VAL A 50 -2.52 7.63 -12.58
CA VAL A 50 -2.38 6.17 -12.58
C VAL A 50 -3.13 5.54 -13.77
N LEU A 51 -4.34 6.02 -14.09
CA LEU A 51 -5.15 5.56 -15.23
C LEU A 51 -4.43 5.67 -16.58
N GLY A 52 -3.58 6.69 -16.75
CA GLY A 52 -2.79 6.88 -17.98
C GLY A 52 -1.70 5.83 -18.19
N ASP A 53 -1.26 5.17 -17.12
CA ASP A 53 -0.15 4.20 -17.12
C ASP A 53 -0.60 2.77 -16.77
N LEU A 54 -1.91 2.53 -16.82
CA LEU A 54 -2.49 1.21 -16.55
C LEU A 54 -2.17 0.23 -17.67
N THR A 55 -1.65 -0.91 -17.27
CA THR A 55 -1.49 -2.08 -18.13
C THR A 55 -2.70 -3.00 -17.94
N PRO A 56 -3.30 -3.53 -19.03
CA PRO A 56 -4.50 -4.36 -18.92
C PRO A 56 -4.20 -5.76 -18.33
N TYR A 57 -2.98 -6.28 -18.51
CA TYR A 57 -2.58 -7.60 -18.00
C TYR A 57 -1.11 -7.63 -17.55
N PRO A 58 -0.79 -8.38 -16.47
CA PRO A 58 0.60 -8.66 -16.08
C PRO A 58 1.28 -9.60 -17.09
N LEU A 59 2.57 -9.38 -17.32
CA LEU A 59 3.41 -10.29 -18.08
C LEU A 59 3.97 -11.41 -17.19
N GLU A 60 4.51 -12.47 -17.80
CA GLU A 60 5.03 -13.66 -17.09
C GLU A 60 6.04 -13.32 -15.98
N HIS A 61 6.97 -12.41 -16.27
CA HIS A 61 8.05 -12.01 -15.36
C HIS A 61 7.67 -10.88 -14.40
N ASP A 62 6.45 -10.36 -14.49
CA ASP A 62 6.00 -9.28 -13.60
C ASP A 62 5.71 -9.84 -12.18
N VAL A 63 6.03 -9.03 -11.17
CA VAL A 63 5.70 -9.35 -9.78
C VAL A 63 4.36 -8.72 -9.46
N VAL A 64 3.36 -9.56 -9.19
CA VAL A 64 2.01 -9.09 -8.90
C VAL A 64 1.78 -8.98 -7.39
N LEU A 65 1.45 -7.78 -6.94
CA LEU A 65 1.08 -7.49 -5.56
C LEU A 65 -0.40 -7.84 -5.35
N GLY A 66 -0.63 -8.79 -4.44
CA GLY A 66 -1.96 -9.24 -4.06
C GLY A 66 -1.89 -10.21 -2.88
N ARG A 67 -3.06 -10.70 -2.45
CA ARG A 67 -3.20 -11.65 -1.35
C ARG A 67 -3.82 -12.96 -1.85
N GLY A 68 -3.32 -14.08 -1.35
CA GLY A 68 -3.86 -15.41 -1.64
C GLY A 68 -3.06 -16.23 -2.64
N SER A 69 -3.50 -17.48 -2.81
CA SER A 69 -2.83 -18.51 -3.62
C SER A 69 -2.61 -18.15 -5.09
N PRO A 70 -3.56 -17.51 -5.81
CA PRO A 70 -3.37 -17.18 -7.23
C PRO A 70 -2.17 -16.25 -7.48
N TYR A 71 -1.98 -15.25 -6.60
CA TYR A 71 -0.85 -14.33 -6.70
C TYR A 71 0.47 -14.98 -6.32
N GLN A 72 0.48 -15.86 -5.33
CA GLN A 72 1.71 -16.54 -4.90
C GLN A 72 2.29 -17.46 -5.97
N LYS A 73 1.42 -18.09 -6.76
CA LYS A 73 1.80 -19.01 -7.85
C LYS A 73 2.17 -18.30 -9.15
N PHE A 74 2.03 -16.98 -9.21
CA PHE A 74 2.38 -16.21 -10.41
C PHE A 74 3.89 -16.34 -10.70
N PRO A 75 4.34 -16.57 -11.95
CA PRO A 75 5.74 -16.91 -12.22
C PRO A 75 6.75 -15.88 -11.69
N GLY A 76 6.52 -14.58 -11.90
CA GLY A 76 7.37 -13.53 -11.33
C GLY A 76 7.39 -13.52 -9.78
N ASN A 77 6.30 -13.89 -9.11
CA ASN A 77 6.26 -14.01 -7.65
C ASN A 77 7.04 -15.23 -7.14
N VAL A 78 7.04 -16.33 -7.89
CA VAL A 78 7.84 -17.52 -7.59
C VAL A 78 9.33 -17.20 -7.74
N GLN A 79 9.72 -16.52 -8.82
CA GLN A 79 11.10 -16.06 -9.01
C GLN A 79 11.55 -15.13 -7.89
N LEU A 80 10.70 -14.17 -7.51
CA LEU A 80 10.95 -13.29 -6.36
C LEU A 80 11.16 -14.10 -5.08
N GLN A 81 10.32 -15.10 -4.83
CA GLN A 81 10.43 -15.94 -3.65
C GLN A 81 11.79 -16.65 -3.60
N HIS A 82 12.24 -17.25 -4.70
CA HIS A 82 13.56 -17.89 -4.76
C HIS A 82 14.69 -16.91 -4.47
N LEU A 83 14.62 -15.68 -5.01
CA LEU A 83 15.64 -14.66 -4.78
C LEU A 83 15.67 -14.19 -3.32
N VAL A 84 14.49 -14.07 -2.69
CA VAL A 84 14.36 -13.74 -1.26
C VAL A 84 14.90 -14.88 -0.39
N GLU A 85 14.60 -16.14 -0.73
CA GLU A 85 15.14 -17.31 -0.03
C GLU A 85 16.67 -17.37 -0.13
N ALA A 86 17.23 -17.13 -1.33
CA ALA A 86 18.67 -17.07 -1.53
C ALA A 86 19.35 -15.92 -0.75
N SER A 87 18.67 -14.78 -0.60
CA SER A 87 19.18 -13.61 0.12
C SER A 87 18.91 -13.64 1.62
N LYS A 88 18.19 -14.66 2.12
CA LYS A 88 17.79 -14.79 3.53
C LYS A 88 18.98 -14.87 4.49
N PRO A 89 20.07 -15.63 4.23
CA PRO A 89 21.20 -15.70 5.15
C PRO A 89 21.86 -14.34 5.39
N ASP A 90 22.02 -13.54 4.33
CA ASP A 90 22.59 -12.21 4.43
C ASP A 90 21.67 -11.27 5.22
N HIS A 91 20.36 -11.37 4.97
CA HIS A 91 19.35 -10.60 5.70
C HIS A 91 19.33 -10.95 7.20
N ASP A 92 19.55 -12.20 7.57
CA ASP A 92 19.58 -12.63 8.97
C ASP A 92 20.87 -12.21 9.67
N ARG A 93 22.01 -12.27 8.97
CA ARG A 93 23.32 -11.81 9.48
C ARG A 93 23.39 -10.29 9.64
N ALA A 94 22.57 -9.54 8.90
CA ALA A 94 22.52 -8.09 8.99
C ALA A 94 22.12 -7.64 10.40
N SER A 95 23.03 -6.91 11.05
CA SER A 95 22.85 -6.42 12.43
C SER A 95 21.94 -5.20 12.52
N SER A 96 21.85 -4.37 11.46
CA SER A 96 21.10 -3.11 11.46
C SER A 96 19.88 -3.13 10.56
N ARG A 97 18.87 -2.33 10.90
CA ARG A 97 17.66 -2.12 10.07
C ARG A 97 18.01 -1.54 8.69
N VAL A 98 19.02 -0.67 8.64
CA VAL A 98 19.51 -0.06 7.40
C VAL A 98 20.10 -1.12 6.48
N ALA A 99 20.92 -2.05 7.01
CA ALA A 99 21.49 -3.14 6.22
C ALA A 99 20.40 -4.08 5.67
N LYS A 100 19.38 -4.43 6.47
CA LYS A 100 18.22 -5.22 6.01
C LYS A 100 17.43 -4.54 4.89
N THR A 101 17.32 -3.21 4.98
CA THR A 101 16.69 -2.39 3.96
C THR A 101 17.51 -2.38 2.67
N ALA A 102 18.83 -2.22 2.77
CA ALA A 102 19.73 -2.29 1.62
C ALA A 102 19.66 -3.65 0.90
N ILE A 103 19.58 -4.75 1.65
CA ILE A 103 19.38 -6.09 1.07
C ILE A 103 18.05 -6.17 0.33
N SER A 104 16.98 -5.62 0.90
CA SER A 104 15.66 -5.60 0.25
C SER A 104 15.69 -4.79 -1.07
N VAL A 105 16.37 -3.63 -1.06
CA VAL A 105 16.57 -2.81 -2.26
C VAL A 105 17.37 -3.56 -3.32
N ASN A 106 18.43 -4.27 -2.91
CA ASN A 106 19.24 -5.07 -3.83
C ASN A 106 18.44 -6.20 -4.49
N VAL A 107 17.52 -6.84 -3.77
CA VAL A 107 16.62 -7.86 -4.34
C VAL A 107 15.70 -7.25 -5.39
N VAL A 108 15.10 -6.08 -5.13
CA VAL A 108 14.26 -5.37 -6.11
C VAL A 108 15.05 -5.06 -7.38
N LYS A 109 16.25 -4.48 -7.24
CA LYS A 109 17.12 -4.14 -8.37
C LYS A 109 17.50 -5.38 -9.18
N LYS A 110 17.84 -6.49 -8.53
CA LYS A 110 18.16 -7.75 -9.22
C LYS A 110 16.97 -8.26 -10.04
N MET A 111 15.75 -8.23 -9.50
CA MET A 111 14.54 -8.61 -10.26
C MET A 111 14.35 -7.71 -11.49
N GLN A 112 14.41 -6.39 -11.31
CA GLN A 112 14.28 -5.43 -12.40
C GLN A 112 15.35 -5.64 -13.48
N GLN A 113 16.59 -5.97 -13.11
CA GLN A 113 17.69 -6.19 -14.05
C GLN A 113 17.63 -7.52 -14.81
N LEU A 114 17.12 -8.60 -14.20
CA LEU A 114 17.12 -9.94 -14.80
C LEU A 114 16.18 -10.05 -16.01
N HIS A 115 14.97 -9.50 -15.90
CA HIS A 115 13.91 -9.69 -16.90
C HIS A 115 13.15 -8.41 -17.24
N ASN A 116 13.67 -7.23 -16.87
CA ASN A 116 12.92 -5.97 -16.90
C ASN A 116 11.60 -6.08 -16.11
N THR A 117 11.63 -6.84 -15.00
CA THR A 117 10.46 -7.15 -14.18
C THR A 117 9.87 -5.88 -13.59
N ARG A 118 8.56 -5.72 -13.75
CA ARG A 118 7.80 -4.66 -13.10
C ARG A 118 7.10 -5.19 -11.87
N PHE A 119 6.96 -4.35 -10.87
CA PHE A 119 6.11 -4.64 -9.72
C PHE A 119 4.75 -4.01 -9.98
N LEU A 120 3.72 -4.84 -10.04
CA LEU A 120 2.38 -4.43 -10.44
C LEU A 120 1.43 -4.55 -9.27
N LYS A 121 0.55 -3.57 -9.10
CA LYS A 121 -0.56 -3.64 -8.15
C LYS A 121 -1.87 -3.40 -8.90
N ARG A 122 -2.89 -4.16 -8.50
CA ARG A 122 -4.22 -4.01 -9.09
C ARG A 122 -4.79 -2.67 -8.67
N ASP A 123 -5.35 -1.95 -9.62
CA ASP A 123 -6.03 -0.69 -9.34
C ASP A 123 -7.29 -0.92 -8.48
N LYS A 124 -7.70 0.11 -7.72
CA LYS A 124 -8.89 0.07 -6.86
C LYS A 124 -10.17 -0.13 -7.66
N SER A 125 -10.24 0.39 -8.89
CA SER A 125 -11.37 0.19 -9.80
C SER A 125 -11.40 -1.23 -10.41
N GLU A 126 -10.35 -2.03 -10.18
CA GLU A 126 -10.12 -3.36 -10.76
C GLU A 126 -9.99 -3.39 -12.30
N ILE A 127 -9.90 -2.22 -12.94
CA ILE A 127 -9.85 -2.09 -14.40
C ILE A 127 -8.47 -2.48 -14.97
N GLY A 128 -7.40 -2.42 -14.16
CA GLY A 128 -6.07 -2.75 -14.64
C GLY A 128 -5.00 -2.83 -13.55
N TRP A 129 -3.75 -2.80 -14.00
CA TRP A 129 -2.55 -2.91 -13.17
C TRP A 129 -1.64 -1.72 -13.39
N TYR A 130 -1.18 -1.10 -12.32
CA TYR A 130 -0.18 -0.04 -12.39
C TYR A 130 1.17 -0.50 -11.85
N VAL A 131 2.23 0.09 -12.39
CA VAL A 131 3.59 -0.10 -11.88
C VAL A 131 3.70 0.64 -10.56
N VAL A 132 4.16 -0.05 -9.52
CA VAL A 132 4.38 0.54 -8.21
C VAL A 132 5.80 1.10 -8.07
N ASP A 133 5.94 2.09 -7.21
CA ASP A 133 7.24 2.63 -6.83
C ASP A 133 8.13 1.60 -6.14
N ASP A 134 9.43 1.82 -6.22
CA ASP A 134 10.46 0.98 -5.61
C ASP A 134 10.26 0.81 -4.10
N ASP A 135 9.69 1.80 -3.41
CA ASP A 135 9.40 1.71 -1.99
C ASP A 135 8.35 0.65 -1.65
N ILE A 136 7.31 0.54 -2.49
CA ILE A 136 6.26 -0.47 -2.38
C ILE A 136 6.82 -1.85 -2.76
N ALA A 137 7.63 -1.91 -3.83
CA ALA A 137 8.32 -3.14 -4.23
C ALA A 137 9.27 -3.66 -3.14
N ARG A 138 10.03 -2.77 -2.50
CA ARG A 138 10.91 -3.07 -1.37
C ARG A 138 10.12 -3.57 -0.16
N GLU A 139 8.97 -2.97 0.14
CA GLU A 139 8.11 -3.46 1.22
C GLU A 139 7.60 -4.88 0.96
N LYS A 140 7.23 -5.20 -0.29
CA LYS A 140 6.86 -6.55 -0.73
C LYS A 140 7.99 -7.55 -0.46
N VAL A 141 9.24 -7.19 -0.76
CA VAL A 141 10.43 -8.00 -0.44
C VAL A 141 10.61 -8.18 1.06
N ALA A 142 10.51 -7.11 1.84
CA ALA A 142 10.63 -7.16 3.30
C ALA A 142 9.55 -8.05 3.95
N MET A 143 8.32 -8.03 3.40
CA MET A 143 7.27 -8.99 3.79
C MET A 143 7.65 -10.43 3.46
N GLY A 144 8.28 -10.68 2.32
CA GLY A 144 8.81 -11.99 1.94
C GLY A 144 9.77 -12.55 2.99
N PHE A 145 10.78 -11.77 3.40
CA PHE A 145 11.71 -12.17 4.48
C PHE A 145 10.99 -12.48 5.80
N ARG A 146 10.00 -11.66 6.18
CA ARG A 146 9.19 -11.87 7.39
C ARG A 146 8.38 -13.18 7.32
N ASN A 147 7.81 -13.49 6.16
CA ASN A 147 7.03 -14.72 5.98
C ASN A 147 7.91 -15.98 6.06
N LEU A 148 9.11 -15.94 5.46
CA LEU A 148 10.08 -17.04 5.58
C LEU A 148 10.50 -17.28 7.04
N ALA A 149 10.74 -16.20 7.79
CA ALA A 149 11.08 -16.29 9.21
C ALA A 149 9.95 -16.88 10.07
N ARG A 150 8.69 -16.77 9.65
CA ARG A 150 7.56 -17.43 10.32
C ARG A 150 7.47 -18.90 9.96
N LYS A 151 7.64 -19.25 8.68
CA LYS A 151 7.58 -20.64 8.20
C LYS A 151 8.62 -21.54 8.88
N GLY A 152 9.84 -21.02 9.10
CA GLY A 152 10.89 -21.75 9.81
C GLY A 152 10.67 -21.95 11.32
N ARG A 153 9.60 -21.39 11.92
CA ARG A 153 9.25 -21.57 13.35
C ARG A 153 8.12 -22.58 13.59
N THR A 154 7.48 -23.06 12.53
CA THR A 154 6.30 -23.95 12.61
C THR A 154 6.63 -25.39 12.20
N ASN A 155 7.89 -25.63 11.79
CA ASN A 155 8.48 -26.97 11.67
C ASN A 155 9.41 -27.21 12.85
#